data_AF-A0A359B7U6-F1
#
_entry.id   AF-A0A359B7U6-F1
#
_cell.length_a   1.000
_cell.length_b   1.000
_cell.length_c   1.000
_cell.angle_alpha   90.00
_cell.angle_beta   90.00
_cell.angle_gamma   90.00
#
_symmetry.space_group_name_H-M   'P 1'
#
loop_
_entity.id
_entity.type
_entity.pdbx_description
1 polymer ?
#
loop_
_entity_poly.entity_id
_entity_poly.type
_entity_poly.pdbx_seq_one_letter_code
_entity_poly.pdbx_strand_id
1 'polypeptide(L)'
;MQHTTNTRVIFADSEEEARQKYLAEDIKTEDPQAVLECFKATEDEEFDLSADFNFIGEISVSPSVMEVIRQDPERAYVLYYLEK
;
A
#
# COMPACT_ATOMS: atom_id res chain seq x y z
N MET A 1 -15.24 -9.07 -10.19
CA MET A 1 -14.47 -7.96 -10.77
C MET A 1 -13.44 -7.66 -9.73
N GLN A 2 -12.15 -7.68 -10.08
CA GLN A 2 -11.13 -7.44 -9.08
C GLN A 2 -11.29 -6.04 -8.50
N HIS A 3 -11.37 -5.95 -7.18
CA HIS A 3 -11.47 -4.68 -6.48
C HIS A 3 -10.48 -4.69 -5.31
N THR A 4 -9.92 -3.53 -5.03
CA THR A 4 -8.94 -3.37 -3.97
C THR A 4 -9.61 -2.79 -2.73
N THR A 5 -9.25 -3.33 -1.56
CA THR A 5 -9.82 -2.93 -0.28
C THR A 5 -8.72 -2.69 0.75
N ASN A 6 -9.07 -1.97 1.81
CA ASN A 6 -8.27 -1.83 3.03
C ASN A 6 -6.84 -1.27 2.83
N THR A 7 -6.66 -0.33 1.89
CA THR A 7 -5.35 0.28 1.64
C THR A 7 -4.77 0.96 2.89
N ARG A 8 -3.50 0.65 3.19
CA ARG A 8 -2.70 1.25 4.27
C ARG A 8 -1.31 1.59 3.79
N VAL A 9 -0.74 2.64 4.38
CA VAL A 9 0.68 2.96 4.27
C VAL A 9 1.34 2.55 5.58
N ILE A 10 2.33 1.65 5.49
CA ILE A 10 3.08 1.13 6.63
C ILE A 10 4.55 1.54 6.48
N PHE A 11 5.09 2.19 7.51
CA PHE A 11 6.51 2.48 7.57
C PHE A 11 7.28 1.29 8.15
N ALA A 12 8.20 0.72 7.39
CA ALA A 12 8.98 -0.45 7.77
C ALA A 12 10.37 -0.45 7.10
N ASP A 13 11.30 -1.21 7.67
CA ASP A 13 12.66 -1.37 7.14
C ASP A 13 12.75 -2.52 6.11
N SER A 14 11.70 -3.33 5.98
CA SER A 14 11.57 -4.41 5.00
C SER A 14 10.11 -4.71 4.65
N GLU A 15 9.89 -5.35 3.49
CA GLU A 15 8.56 -5.80 3.07
C GLU A 15 7.95 -6.80 4.06
N GLU A 16 8.76 -7.72 4.60
CA GLU A 16 8.30 -8.70 5.59
C GLU A 16 7.76 -8.01 6.85
N GLU A 17 8.48 -7.02 7.36
CA GLU A 17 8.04 -6.23 8.52
C GLU A 17 6.76 -5.43 8.19
N ALA A 18 6.66 -4.84 7.00
CA ALA A 18 5.48 -4.10 6.57
C ALA A 18 4.22 -5.00 6.56
N ARG A 19 4.35 -6.22 6.01
CA ARG A 19 3.29 -7.22 6.00
C ARG A 19 2.91 -7.66 7.41
N GLN A 20 3.90 -7.93 8.27
CA GLN A 20 3.63 -8.30 9.67
C GLN A 20 2.87 -7.20 10.43
N LYS A 21 3.28 -5.93 10.27
CA LYS A 21 2.61 -4.77 10.86
C LYS A 21 1.16 -4.63 10.38
N TYR A 22 0.94 -4.75 9.07
CA TYR A 22 -0.40 -4.70 8.48
C TYR A 22 -1.29 -5.85 9.00
N LEU A 23 -0.78 -7.08 9.02
CA LEU A 23 -1.52 -8.24 9.53
C LEU A 23 -1.82 -8.13 11.03
N ALA A 24 -0.98 -7.43 11.80
CA ALA A 24 -1.22 -7.16 13.21
C ALA A 24 -2.37 -6.15 13.45
N GLU A 25 -2.81 -5.40 12.43
CA GLU A 25 -4.02 -4.56 12.51
C GLU A 25 -5.32 -5.41 12.55
N ASP A 26 -5.23 -6.73 12.31
CA ASP A 26 -6.35 -7.68 12.31
C ASP A 26 -7.55 -7.27 11.44
N ILE A 27 -7.25 -6.61 10.31
CA ILE A 27 -8.24 -6.17 9.33
C ILE A 27 -8.94 -7.41 8.73
N LYS A 28 -10.27 -7.40 8.70
CA LYS A 28 -11.07 -8.47 8.10
C LYS A 28 -11.38 -8.15 6.64
N THR A 29 -11.24 -9.15 5.78
CA THR A 29 -11.71 -9.13 4.39
C THR A 29 -13.02 -9.90 4.30
N GLU A 30 -13.92 -9.49 3.41
CA GLU A 30 -15.15 -10.26 3.17
C GLU A 30 -14.88 -11.43 2.21
N ASP A 31 -13.94 -11.26 1.26
CA ASP A 31 -13.47 -12.32 0.38
C ASP A 31 -12.43 -13.23 1.08
N PRO A 32 -12.72 -14.53 1.29
CA PRO A 32 -11.74 -15.49 1.82
C PRO A 32 -10.60 -15.81 0.84
N GLN A 33 -10.71 -15.40 -0.42
CA GLN A 33 -9.67 -15.50 -1.44
C GLN A 33 -8.88 -14.19 -1.61
N ALA A 34 -9.12 -13.19 -0.75
CA ALA A 34 -8.40 -11.94 -0.78
C ALA A 34 -6.88 -12.17 -0.69
N VAL A 35 -6.14 -11.53 -1.60
CA VAL A 35 -4.67 -11.60 -1.63
C VAL A 35 -4.11 -10.29 -1.11
N LEU A 36 -3.19 -10.35 -0.13
CA LEU A 36 -2.50 -9.17 0.38
C LEU A 36 -1.33 -8.81 -0.55
N GLU A 37 -1.45 -7.67 -1.20
CA GLU A 37 -0.37 -7.07 -1.97
C GLU A 37 0.42 -6.08 -1.11
N CYS A 38 1.71 -5.91 -1.43
CA CYS A 38 2.62 -5.01 -0.72
C CYS A 38 3.62 -4.44 -1.72
N PHE A 39 3.64 -3.12 -1.85
CA PHE A 39 4.53 -2.41 -2.77
C PHE A 39 5.28 -1.31 -2.03
N LYS A 40 6.58 -1.21 -2.26
CA LYS A 40 7.36 -0.07 -1.78
C LYS A 40 7.16 1.09 -2.75
N ALA A 41 6.69 2.24 -2.25
CA ALA A 41 6.34 3.36 -3.10
C ALA A 41 7.51 3.83 -3.99
N THR A 42 8.73 3.81 -3.46
CA THR A 42 9.94 4.26 -4.18
C THR A 42 10.59 3.21 -5.08
N GLU A 43 10.09 1.97 -5.09
CA GLU A 43 10.58 0.94 -6.03
C GLU A 43 9.89 0.99 -7.39
N ASP A 44 8.77 1.71 -7.48
CA ASP A 44 8.09 1.94 -8.74
C ASP A 44 8.78 3.09 -9.51
N GLU A 45 9.27 2.79 -10.71
CA GLU A 45 9.99 3.75 -11.55
C GLU A 45 9.11 4.91 -12.02
N GLU A 46 7.79 4.72 -12.08
CA GLU A 46 6.83 5.75 -12.48
C GLU A 46 6.37 6.61 -11.29
N PHE A 47 6.79 6.27 -10.06
CA PHE A 47 6.40 6.99 -8.86
C PHE A 47 7.10 8.35 -8.75
N ASP A 48 6.30 9.42 -8.70
CA ASP A 48 6.77 10.78 -8.52
C ASP A 48 6.35 11.33 -7.16
N LEU A 49 7.31 11.54 -6.26
CA LEU A 49 7.08 12.13 -4.94
C LEU A 49 6.42 13.51 -4.96
N SER A 50 6.65 14.27 -6.04
CA SER A 50 6.12 15.62 -6.22
C SER A 50 4.70 15.63 -6.82
N ALA A 51 4.27 14.51 -7.42
CA ALA A 51 2.93 14.40 -7.98
C ALA A 51 1.86 14.36 -6.87
N ASP A 52 0.70 14.97 -7.14
CA ASP A 52 -0.42 15.01 -6.20
C ASP A 52 -1.06 13.63 -5.98
N PHE A 53 -0.94 12.73 -6.95
CA PHE A 53 -1.37 11.34 -6.87
C PHE A 53 -0.39 10.46 -7.66
N ASN A 54 -0.35 9.17 -7.32
CA ASN A 54 0.43 8.18 -8.06
C ASN A 54 -0.39 6.90 -8.29
N PHE A 55 0.15 6.01 -9.13
CA PHE A 55 -0.27 4.61 -9.17
C PHE A 55 0.78 3.77 -8.46
N ILE A 56 0.34 2.83 -7.63
CA ILE A 56 1.20 1.87 -6.94
C ILE A 56 0.54 0.50 -7.09
N GLY A 57 1.21 -0.40 -7.81
CA GLY A 57 0.60 -1.68 -8.20
C GLY A 57 -0.65 -1.46 -9.04
N GLU A 58 -1.80 -1.91 -8.55
CA GLU A 58 -3.10 -1.80 -9.25
C GLU A 58 -4.00 -0.67 -8.70
N ILE A 59 -3.51 0.17 -7.79
CA ILE A 59 -4.30 1.25 -7.18
C ILE A 59 -3.78 2.63 -7.50
N SER A 60 -4.69 3.60 -7.54
CA SER A 60 -4.36 5.02 -7.47
C SER A 60 -4.31 5.47 -6.01
N VAL A 61 -3.17 6.03 -5.59
CA VAL A 61 -3.02 6.62 -4.27
C VAL A 61 -3.39 8.11 -4.32
N SER A 62 -4.39 8.49 -3.52
CA SER A 62 -4.90 9.86 -3.45
C SER A 62 -3.90 10.83 -2.81
N PRO A 63 -4.13 12.16 -2.92
CA PRO A 63 -3.28 13.16 -2.27
C PRO A 63 -3.09 12.95 -0.76
N SER A 64 -4.13 12.52 -0.04
CA SER A 64 -4.02 12.23 1.39
C SER A 64 -3.13 11.02 1.70
N VAL A 65 -3.10 10.01 0.82
CA VAL A 65 -2.19 8.86 0.94
C VAL A 65 -0.76 9.28 0.58
N MET A 66 -0.61 10.10 -0.47
CA MET A 66 0.68 10.70 -0.84
C MET A 66 1.27 11.55 0.28
N GLU A 67 0.45 12.33 0.99
CA GLU A 67 0.89 13.08 2.17
C GLU A 67 1.45 12.19 3.28
N VAL A 68 0.90 10.98 3.46
CA VAL A 68 1.46 10.00 4.39
C VAL A 68 2.79 9.47 3.85
N ILE A 69 2.82 9.00 2.59
CA ILE A 69 4.04 8.45 1.97
C ILE A 69 5.20 9.45 2.05
N ARG A 70 4.96 10.73 1.79
CA ARG A 70 5.98 11.80 1.83
C ARG A 70 6.61 12.03 3.20
N GLN A 71 6.03 11.53 4.30
CA GLN A 71 6.63 11.66 5.64
C GLN A 71 7.91 10.82 5.77
N ASP A 72 7.96 9.65 5.14
CA ASP A 72 9.10 8.73 5.14
C ASP A 72 9.06 7.79 3.92
N PRO A 73 9.35 8.31 2.71
CA PRO A 73 9.11 7.58 1.47
C PRO A 73 10.00 6.35 1.30
N GLU A 74 11.22 6.40 1.84
CA GLU A 74 12.17 5.28 1.82
C GLU A 74 11.70 4.07 2.61
N ARG A 75 10.77 4.26 3.55
CA ARG A 75 10.21 3.22 4.41
C ARG A 75 8.72 3.00 4.14
N ALA A 76 8.13 3.73 3.20
CA ALA A 76 6.70 3.67 2.91
C ALA A 76 6.33 2.47 2.03
N TYR A 77 5.67 1.49 2.64
CA TYR A 77 5.04 0.37 1.96
C TYR A 77 3.54 0.60 1.87
N VAL A 78 2.97 0.44 0.68
CA VAL A 78 1.53 0.49 0.45
C VAL A 78 1.02 -0.94 0.35
N LEU A 79 0.11 -1.29 1.27
CA LEU A 79 -0.50 -2.60 1.35
C LEU A 79 -2.00 -2.48 1.15
N TYR A 80 -2.56 -3.44 0.41
CA TYR A 80 -4.00 -3.54 0.18
C TYR A 80 -4.39 -4.98 -0.13
N TYR A 81 -5.66 -5.31 0.07
CA TYR A 81 -6.21 -6.59 -0.35
C TYR A 81 -6.77 -6.50 -1.77
N LEU A 82 -6.53 -7.53 -2.57
CA LEU A 82 -7.15 -7.75 -3.87
C LEU A 82 -8.21 -8.84 -3.75
N GLU A 83 -9.48 -8.47 -3.93
CA GLU A 83 -10.66 -9.33 -3.81
C GLU A 83 -11.28 -9.60 -5.20
N LYS A 84 -11.89 -10.78 -5.42
CA LYS A 84 -12.34 -11.26 -6.75
C LYS A 84 -13.81 -11.03 -7.09
#